data_AF-A0A843F6A6-F1
#
_entry.id   AF-A0A843F6A6-F1
#
_cell.length_a   1.000
_cell.length_b   1.000
_cell.length_c   1.000
_cell.angle_alpha   90.00
_cell.angle_beta   90.00
_cell.angle_gamma   90.00
#
_symmetry.space_group_name_H-M   'P 1'
#
loop_
_entity.id
_entity.type
_entity.pdbx_description
1 polymer ?
#
loop_
_entity_poly.entity_id
_entity_poly.type
_entity_poly.pdbx_seq_one_letter_code
_entity_poly.pdbx_strand_id
1 'polypeptide(L)'
;MRDRLSVIVFTVFVAVCLLGCGVIYVFSPDHDVSLSKNPDGSVTFEIDGILPESYAYMVLEDVHVYDSIYYYSDGNYPVMDDRSQYEVDLLFDTLDRMMDSRGYASFEKVDATELSNVMSDTSLAHSTVIIVPSGALPDTVQAGNTHSKLDTWLSAGGSMYWMGGNPCRYYSTHSGIMESDHGLFDDSLFNTKRSDKGATECSPIASEFGFAYSAIDDAISIDAPNSKVIGLYNDEFSSLSEITLSSGGTVYLFGGGPASISFEQTSAFADMLVCGVTGDTVVKEKVYGQKGYGDLRSTIHPIMSGDLLFLRVGSPNTDYGAVILL
;
A
#
# COMPACT_ATOMS: atom_id res chain seq x y z
N MET A 1 21.76 35.76 36.48
CA MET A 1 21.25 36.61 35.37
C MET A 1 21.37 35.88 34.02
N ARG A 2 22.52 35.26 33.75
CA ARG A 2 22.77 34.42 32.56
C ARG A 2 21.79 33.25 32.42
N ASP A 3 21.47 32.56 33.51
CA ASP A 3 20.56 31.39 33.48
C ASP A 3 19.10 31.76 33.13
N ARG A 4 18.64 32.94 33.55
CA ARG A 4 17.29 33.42 33.22
C ARG A 4 17.16 33.79 31.74
N LEU A 5 18.22 34.34 31.15
CA LEU A 5 18.25 34.65 29.72
C LEU A 5 18.22 33.37 28.88
N SER A 6 18.98 32.34 29.26
CA SER A 6 18.99 31.04 28.58
C SER A 6 17.62 30.36 28.61
N VAL A 7 16.92 30.39 29.76
CA VAL A 7 15.57 29.82 29.88
C VAL A 7 14.59 30.56 28.97
N ILE A 8 14.62 31.90 28.95
CA ILE A 8 13.73 32.70 28.09
C ILE A 8 13.96 32.38 26.60
N VAL A 9 15.22 32.31 26.16
CA VAL A 9 15.55 31.98 24.76
C VAL A 9 15.07 30.57 24.40
N PHE A 10 15.29 29.59 25.28
CA PHE A 10 14.81 28.22 25.05
C PHE A 10 13.28 28.13 24.99
N THR A 11 12.58 28.81 25.91
CA THR A 11 11.10 28.84 25.90
C THR A 11 10.55 29.51 24.65
N VAL A 12 11.14 30.61 24.18
CA VAL A 12 10.72 31.26 22.93
C VAL A 12 10.99 30.36 21.73
N PHE A 13 12.14 29.68 21.68
CA PHE A 13 12.45 28.73 20.62
C PHE A 13 11.44 27.58 20.56
N VAL A 14 11.14 26.94 21.70
CA VAL A 14 10.14 25.88 21.79
C VAL A 14 8.76 26.38 21.37
N ALA A 15 8.35 27.57 21.82
CA ALA A 15 7.07 28.17 21.42
C ALA A 15 6.99 28.43 19.91
N VAL A 16 8.06 28.93 19.29
CA VAL A 16 8.13 29.13 17.83
C VAL A 16 8.08 27.80 17.08
N CYS A 17 8.79 26.77 17.55
CA CYS A 17 8.72 25.44 16.96
C CYS A 17 7.31 24.84 17.08
N LEU A 18 6.67 24.93 18.24
CA LEU A 18 5.30 24.43 18.44
C LEU A 18 4.28 25.21 17.61
N LEU A 19 4.43 26.52 17.47
CA LEU A 19 3.60 27.32 16.57
C LEU A 19 3.85 26.98 15.11
N GLY A 20 5.11 26.73 14.71
CA GLY A 20 5.45 26.29 13.36
C GLY A 20 4.83 24.93 13.04
N CYS A 21 4.98 23.94 13.92
CA CYS A 21 4.30 22.66 13.80
C CYS A 21 2.77 22.84 13.80
N GLY A 22 2.24 23.65 14.73
CA GLY A 22 0.82 23.94 14.83
C GLY A 22 0.27 24.58 13.55
N VAL A 23 1.01 25.48 12.90
CA VAL A 23 0.62 26.06 11.61
C VAL A 23 0.64 24.99 10.52
N ILE A 24 1.65 24.12 10.47
CA ILE A 24 1.72 23.02 9.49
C ILE A 24 0.56 22.01 9.68
N TYR A 25 0.17 21.72 10.92
CA TYR A 25 -0.89 20.75 11.22
C TYR A 25 -2.31 21.35 11.19
N VAL A 26 -2.50 22.62 11.58
CA VAL A 26 -3.80 23.30 11.61
C VAL A 26 -4.12 23.95 10.26
N PHE A 27 -3.10 24.46 9.58
CA PHE A 27 -3.18 24.88 8.18
C PHE A 27 -2.46 23.86 7.31
N SER A 28 -2.62 22.55 7.59
CA SER A 28 -2.33 21.55 6.56
C SER A 28 -3.18 21.98 5.37
N PRO A 29 -2.58 22.57 4.33
CA PRO A 29 -3.38 23.30 3.38
C PRO A 29 -4.26 22.25 2.71
N ASP A 30 -5.55 22.55 2.57
CA ASP A 30 -6.40 21.78 1.67
C ASP A 30 -5.76 21.92 0.29
N HIS A 31 -4.94 20.95 -0.05
CA HIS A 31 -4.30 20.80 -1.33
C HIS A 31 -5.23 19.88 -2.11
N ASP A 32 -5.87 20.44 -3.12
CA ASP A 32 -6.59 19.63 -4.09
C ASP A 32 -5.67 19.40 -5.28
N VAL A 33 -5.59 18.14 -5.69
CA VAL A 33 -4.82 17.70 -6.86
C VAL A 33 -5.81 17.02 -7.78
N SER A 34 -5.97 17.56 -8.97
CA SER A 34 -6.92 17.00 -9.92
C SER A 34 -6.31 16.77 -11.29
N LEU A 35 -6.79 15.72 -11.96
CA LEU A 35 -6.46 15.38 -13.34
C LEU A 35 -7.74 15.38 -14.16
N SER A 36 -7.68 16.01 -15.33
CA SER A 36 -8.81 16.06 -16.27
C SER A 36 -8.35 15.78 -17.69
N LYS A 37 -9.01 14.81 -18.34
CA LYS A 37 -8.73 14.45 -19.73
C LYS A 37 -9.41 15.42 -20.68
N ASN A 38 -8.62 15.98 -21.60
CA ASN A 38 -9.12 16.86 -22.65
C ASN A 38 -9.61 16.06 -23.87
N PRO A 39 -10.49 16.63 -24.72
CA PRO A 39 -10.98 15.96 -25.93
C PRO A 39 -9.90 15.59 -26.95
N ASP A 40 -8.74 16.24 -26.91
CA ASP A 40 -7.60 15.97 -27.79
C ASP A 40 -6.65 14.87 -27.25
N GLY A 41 -6.98 14.27 -26.10
CA GLY A 41 -6.19 13.23 -25.44
C GLY A 41 -5.06 13.77 -24.54
N SER A 42 -4.87 15.09 -24.44
CA SER A 42 -4.00 15.66 -23.42
C SER A 42 -4.64 15.58 -22.03
N VAL A 43 -3.83 15.66 -20.98
CA VAL A 43 -4.32 15.74 -19.60
C VAL A 43 -3.94 17.08 -19.00
N THR A 44 -4.92 17.80 -18.47
CA THR A 44 -4.68 18.97 -17.64
C THR A 44 -4.62 18.55 -16.19
N PHE A 45 -3.58 19.01 -15.49
CA PHE A 45 -3.48 18.88 -14.05
C PHE A 45 -3.55 20.23 -13.36
N GLU A 46 -4.13 20.22 -12.16
CA GLU A 46 -4.29 21.38 -11.30
C GLU A 46 -3.82 21.00 -9.89
N ILE A 47 -2.99 21.86 -9.30
CA ILE A 47 -2.50 21.73 -7.94
C ILE A 47 -2.89 23.00 -7.20
N ASP A 48 -3.90 22.91 -6.36
CA ASP A 48 -4.42 24.02 -5.58
C ASP A 48 -3.62 24.19 -4.30
N GLY A 49 -3.45 25.43 -3.88
CA GLY A 49 -2.89 25.76 -2.57
C GLY A 49 -1.85 26.87 -2.59
N ILE A 50 -1.69 27.50 -1.44
CA ILE A 50 -1.00 28.80 -1.34
C ILE A 50 0.52 28.63 -1.27
N LEU A 51 1.01 27.51 -0.75
CA LEU A 51 2.44 27.29 -0.48
C LEU A 51 3.18 26.72 -1.70
N PRO A 52 4.50 26.98 -1.82
CA PRO A 52 5.36 26.34 -2.79
C PRO A 52 5.53 24.84 -2.51
N GLU A 53 5.50 24.03 -3.57
CA GLU A 53 5.51 22.57 -3.45
C GLU A 53 6.30 21.91 -4.58
N SER A 54 6.93 20.79 -4.28
CA SER A 54 7.47 19.91 -5.32
C SER A 54 6.37 18.98 -5.81
N TYR A 55 6.35 18.72 -7.12
CA TYR A 55 5.49 17.70 -7.68
C TYR A 55 6.27 16.83 -8.66
N ALA A 56 5.77 15.62 -8.88
CA ALA A 56 6.22 14.74 -9.94
C ALA A 56 5.01 14.10 -10.62
N TYR A 57 5.04 13.98 -11.94
CA TYR A 57 4.11 13.08 -12.63
C TYR A 57 4.86 11.91 -13.25
N MET A 58 4.21 10.76 -13.29
CA MET A 58 4.71 9.52 -13.85
C MET A 58 3.70 8.95 -14.84
N VAL A 59 4.19 8.50 -15.99
CA VAL A 59 3.42 7.71 -16.95
C VAL A 59 3.81 6.25 -16.78
N LEU A 60 2.82 5.42 -16.47
CA LEU A 60 2.99 4.03 -16.11
C LEU A 60 2.36 3.13 -17.18
N GLU A 61 3.10 2.10 -17.59
CA GLU A 61 2.65 0.99 -18.43
C GLU A 61 2.61 -0.30 -17.61
N ASP A 62 1.83 -1.28 -18.06
CA ASP A 62 1.69 -2.60 -17.41
C ASP A 62 1.24 -2.48 -15.94
N VAL A 63 0.27 -1.60 -15.72
CA VAL A 63 -0.43 -1.45 -14.45
C VAL A 63 -1.70 -2.30 -14.42
N HIS A 64 -2.11 -2.69 -13.22
CA HIS A 64 -3.35 -3.40 -12.96
C HIS A 64 -4.19 -2.64 -11.95
N VAL A 65 -5.15 -1.86 -12.45
CA VAL A 65 -6.09 -1.10 -11.61
C VAL A 65 -7.27 -2.00 -11.24
N TYR A 66 -7.55 -2.12 -9.95
CA TYR A 66 -8.69 -2.88 -9.45
C TYR A 66 -9.96 -2.03 -9.46
N ASP A 67 -11.09 -2.65 -9.79
CA ASP A 67 -12.42 -2.03 -9.71
C ASP A 67 -12.92 -1.98 -8.26
N SER A 68 -12.49 -2.94 -7.43
CA SER A 68 -12.95 -3.11 -6.05
C SER A 68 -11.80 -3.52 -5.13
N ILE A 69 -11.64 -2.77 -4.04
CA ILE A 69 -10.63 -3.02 -3.01
C ILE A 69 -11.34 -3.24 -1.68
N TYR A 70 -11.19 -4.44 -1.14
CA TYR A 70 -11.77 -4.80 0.16
C TYR A 70 -10.67 -4.97 1.22
N TYR A 71 -10.93 -4.46 2.41
CA TYR A 71 -10.09 -4.61 3.59
C TYR A 71 -10.78 -5.51 4.60
N TYR A 72 -10.19 -6.67 4.89
CA TYR A 72 -10.77 -7.58 5.87
C TYR A 72 -10.49 -7.13 7.30
N SER A 73 -11.56 -6.95 8.08
CA SER A 73 -11.50 -6.65 9.50
C SER A 73 -12.78 -7.13 10.19
N ASP A 74 -12.67 -8.05 11.15
CA ASP A 74 -13.81 -8.55 11.91
C ASP A 74 -13.42 -8.76 13.38
N GLY A 75 -13.96 -7.93 14.26
CA GLY A 75 -13.65 -7.99 15.69
C GLY A 75 -14.17 -9.24 16.43
N ASN A 76 -14.93 -10.11 15.76
CA ASN A 76 -15.33 -11.41 16.31
C ASN A 76 -14.29 -12.51 16.07
N TYR A 77 -13.33 -12.26 15.18
CA TYR A 77 -12.26 -13.20 14.84
C TYR A 77 -10.94 -12.72 15.44
N PRO A 78 -10.14 -13.63 16.03
CA PRO A 78 -8.80 -13.27 16.48
C PRO A 78 -7.91 -12.92 15.30
N VAL A 79 -6.98 -11.99 15.53
CA VAL A 79 -5.91 -11.63 14.62
C VAL A 79 -4.62 -12.37 15.02
N MET A 80 -3.69 -12.56 14.08
CA MET A 80 -2.42 -13.23 14.35
C MET A 80 -1.50 -12.41 15.24
N ASP A 81 -0.76 -13.14 16.08
CA ASP A 81 0.27 -12.66 17.00
C ASP A 81 -0.27 -11.66 18.04
N ASP A 82 0.61 -10.86 18.64
CA ASP A 82 0.26 -9.87 19.67
C ASP A 82 -0.49 -8.64 19.10
N ARG A 83 -0.95 -8.70 17.84
CA ARG A 83 -1.77 -7.63 17.26
C ARG A 83 -3.13 -7.56 17.95
N SER A 84 -3.63 -6.34 18.06
CA SER A 84 -4.98 -6.05 18.47
C SER A 84 -5.85 -5.75 17.25
N GLN A 85 -7.14 -6.05 17.36
CA GLN A 85 -8.14 -5.61 16.40
C GLN A 85 -8.11 -4.09 16.19
N TYR A 86 -7.79 -3.33 17.24
CA TYR A 86 -7.61 -1.89 17.17
C TYR A 86 -6.49 -1.46 16.20
N GLU A 87 -5.37 -2.17 16.16
CA GLU A 87 -4.27 -1.86 15.22
C GLU A 87 -4.65 -2.17 13.77
N VAL A 88 -5.43 -3.23 13.55
CA VAL A 88 -5.99 -3.53 12.23
C VAL A 88 -6.95 -2.42 11.79
N ASP A 89 -7.89 -2.01 12.64
CA ASP A 89 -8.80 -0.91 12.31
C ASP A 89 -8.06 0.44 12.14
N LEU A 90 -7.00 0.71 12.92
CA LEU A 90 -6.16 1.90 12.75
C LEU A 90 -5.43 1.93 11.41
N LEU A 91 -4.96 0.76 10.94
CA LEU A 91 -4.37 0.62 9.62
C LEU A 91 -5.40 0.88 8.53
N PHE A 92 -6.63 0.35 8.66
CA PHE A 92 -7.71 0.69 7.76
C PHE A 92 -7.94 2.21 7.69
N ASP A 93 -8.14 2.87 8.84
CA ASP A 93 -8.38 4.31 8.90
C ASP A 93 -7.24 5.13 8.28
N THR A 94 -6.00 4.66 8.43
CA THR A 94 -4.82 5.33 7.85
C THR A 94 -4.77 5.13 6.34
N LEU A 95 -4.98 3.89 5.88
CA LEU A 95 -4.98 3.57 4.46
C LEU A 95 -6.15 4.26 3.75
N ASP A 96 -7.34 4.28 4.34
CA ASP A 96 -8.53 4.95 3.81
C ASP A 96 -8.26 6.44 3.52
N ARG A 97 -7.70 7.17 4.50
CA ARG A 97 -7.31 8.58 4.29
C ARG A 97 -6.24 8.75 3.22
N MET A 98 -5.29 7.82 3.15
CA MET A 98 -4.21 7.82 2.16
C MET A 98 -4.69 7.51 0.75
N MET A 99 -5.72 6.68 0.60
CA MET A 99 -6.36 6.35 -0.67
C MET A 99 -7.23 7.53 -1.14
N ASP A 100 -7.99 8.12 -0.23
CA ASP A 100 -8.81 9.33 -0.46
C ASP A 100 -7.95 10.51 -0.90
N SER A 101 -6.84 10.78 -0.21
CA SER A 101 -5.90 11.86 -0.55
C SER A 101 -5.16 11.66 -1.89
N ARG A 102 -5.27 10.48 -2.49
CA ARG A 102 -4.70 10.12 -3.79
C ARG A 102 -5.78 9.95 -4.89
N GLY A 103 -7.04 10.25 -4.58
CA GLY A 103 -8.15 10.25 -5.53
C GLY A 103 -8.80 8.89 -5.78
N TYR A 104 -8.63 7.91 -4.89
CA TYR A 104 -9.26 6.59 -5.02
C TYR A 104 -10.50 6.48 -4.12
N ALA A 105 -11.66 6.25 -4.73
CA ALA A 105 -12.96 6.41 -4.06
C ALA A 105 -13.61 5.10 -3.55
N SER A 106 -13.11 3.92 -3.91
CA SER A 106 -13.80 2.64 -3.64
C SER A 106 -12.96 1.71 -2.76
N PHE A 107 -12.82 2.08 -1.49
CA PHE A 107 -12.14 1.28 -0.48
C PHE A 107 -13.13 0.86 0.62
N GLU A 108 -13.41 -0.43 0.74
CA GLU A 108 -14.47 -0.94 1.62
C GLU A 108 -13.93 -1.90 2.68
N LYS A 109 -14.34 -1.69 3.93
CA LYS A 109 -14.08 -2.64 5.02
C LYS A 109 -15.14 -3.71 5.03
N VAL A 110 -14.73 -4.98 5.12
CA VAL A 110 -15.62 -6.14 5.12
C VAL A 110 -15.38 -7.07 6.31
N ASP A 111 -16.47 -7.62 6.85
CA ASP A 111 -16.43 -8.66 7.90
C ASP A 111 -16.25 -10.08 7.32
N ALA A 112 -16.23 -11.11 8.17
CA ALA A 112 -16.04 -12.50 7.73
C ALA A 112 -17.18 -13.05 6.85
N THR A 113 -18.40 -12.53 6.99
CA THR A 113 -19.56 -12.93 6.19
C THR A 113 -19.52 -12.25 4.83
N GLU A 114 -19.26 -10.94 4.81
CA GLU A 114 -19.11 -10.14 3.60
C GLU A 114 -17.93 -10.63 2.76
N LEU A 115 -16.78 -10.90 3.39
CA LEU A 115 -15.62 -11.47 2.71
C LEU A 115 -15.95 -12.82 2.05
N SER A 116 -16.70 -13.69 2.74
CA SER A 116 -17.15 -14.96 2.19
C SER A 116 -18.07 -14.76 0.97
N ASN A 117 -18.92 -13.73 0.97
CA ASN A 117 -19.76 -13.41 -0.18
C ASN A 117 -18.92 -12.92 -1.36
N VAL A 118 -17.97 -12.00 -1.12
CA VAL A 118 -17.03 -11.49 -2.14
C VAL A 118 -16.24 -12.65 -2.76
N MET A 119 -15.66 -13.53 -1.95
CA MET A 119 -14.87 -14.67 -2.46
C MET A 119 -15.73 -15.76 -3.12
N SER A 120 -17.05 -15.74 -2.93
CA SER A 120 -17.96 -16.66 -3.61
C SER A 120 -18.31 -16.21 -5.02
N ASP A 121 -18.18 -14.91 -5.33
CA ASP A 121 -18.37 -14.38 -6.68
C ASP A 121 -17.05 -14.38 -7.45
N THR A 122 -16.78 -15.51 -8.10
CA THR A 122 -15.56 -15.67 -8.91
C THR A 122 -15.59 -14.88 -10.22
N SER A 123 -16.73 -14.32 -10.63
CA SER A 123 -16.82 -13.59 -11.90
C SER A 123 -16.09 -12.24 -11.86
N LEU A 124 -15.96 -11.66 -10.67
CA LEU A 124 -15.28 -10.38 -10.42
C LEU A 124 -13.87 -10.54 -9.82
N ALA A 125 -13.40 -11.77 -9.61
CA ALA A 125 -12.13 -12.02 -8.92
C ALA A 125 -10.96 -11.28 -9.58
N HIS A 126 -10.84 -11.34 -10.91
CA HIS A 126 -9.77 -10.69 -11.69
C HIS A 126 -9.67 -9.15 -11.55
N SER A 127 -10.76 -8.47 -11.18
CA SER A 127 -10.77 -7.02 -10.96
C SER A 127 -10.93 -6.63 -9.48
N THR A 128 -10.85 -7.62 -8.58
CA THR A 128 -11.01 -7.43 -7.14
C THR A 128 -9.72 -7.75 -6.39
N VAL A 129 -9.39 -6.93 -5.40
CA VAL A 129 -8.28 -7.18 -4.48
C VAL A 129 -8.75 -7.21 -3.03
N ILE A 130 -8.20 -8.14 -2.25
CA ILE A 130 -8.46 -8.27 -0.81
C ILE A 130 -7.18 -7.94 -0.04
N ILE A 131 -7.29 -7.07 0.96
CA ILE A 131 -6.22 -6.77 1.91
C ILE A 131 -6.48 -7.57 3.18
N VAL A 132 -5.48 -8.37 3.58
CA VAL A 132 -5.54 -9.23 4.76
C VAL A 132 -4.46 -8.79 5.76
N PRO A 133 -4.74 -7.77 6.57
CA PRO A 133 -3.81 -7.25 7.56
C PRO A 133 -3.70 -8.17 8.77
N SER A 134 -4.72 -9.00 9.05
CA SER A 134 -4.85 -9.80 10.27
C SER A 134 -3.83 -10.92 10.37
N GLY A 135 -3.17 -11.30 9.27
CA GLY A 135 -2.31 -12.50 9.18
C GLY A 135 -3.07 -13.83 9.24
N ALA A 136 -4.40 -13.81 9.35
CA ALA A 136 -5.25 -14.99 9.32
C ALA A 136 -6.62 -14.65 8.72
N LEU A 137 -7.09 -15.53 7.84
CA LEU A 137 -8.43 -15.44 7.26
C LEU A 137 -9.45 -16.21 8.12
N PRO A 138 -10.73 -15.80 8.11
CA PRO A 138 -11.75 -16.48 8.87
C PRO A 138 -12.06 -17.87 8.29
N ASP A 139 -12.49 -18.78 9.16
CA ASP A 139 -12.93 -20.13 8.82
C ASP A 139 -14.09 -20.22 7.80
N THR A 140 -14.78 -19.11 7.56
CA THR A 140 -15.79 -18.95 6.50
C THR A 140 -15.19 -19.01 5.09
N VAL A 141 -13.92 -18.62 4.91
CA VAL A 141 -13.23 -18.61 3.61
C VAL A 141 -12.01 -19.50 3.56
N GLN A 142 -11.35 -19.76 4.69
CA GLN A 142 -10.18 -20.62 4.81
C GLN A 142 -10.28 -21.55 6.01
N ALA A 143 -10.38 -22.86 5.78
CA ALA A 143 -10.59 -23.87 6.82
C ALA A 143 -9.48 -24.95 6.84
N GLY A 144 -8.23 -24.53 6.58
CA GLY A 144 -7.06 -25.40 6.65
C GLY A 144 -7.06 -26.59 5.68
N ASN A 145 -7.78 -26.49 4.56
CA ASN A 145 -7.83 -27.49 3.49
C ASN A 145 -7.61 -26.82 2.13
N THR A 146 -7.31 -27.60 1.09
CA THR A 146 -6.99 -27.11 -0.27
C THR A 146 -8.20 -26.84 -1.16
N HIS A 147 -9.42 -26.87 -0.58
CA HIS A 147 -10.67 -26.64 -1.29
C HIS A 147 -11.42 -25.45 -0.69
N SER A 148 -10.66 -24.46 -0.24
CA SER A 148 -11.20 -23.27 0.38
C SER A 148 -11.85 -22.34 -0.66
N LYS A 149 -12.69 -21.41 -0.19
CA LYS A 149 -13.21 -20.36 -1.07
C LYS A 149 -12.07 -19.51 -1.62
N LEU A 150 -11.05 -19.29 -0.79
CA LEU A 150 -9.85 -18.57 -1.17
C LEU A 150 -9.14 -19.21 -2.37
N ASP A 151 -8.91 -20.53 -2.33
CA ASP A 151 -8.23 -21.24 -3.43
C ASP A 151 -9.02 -21.12 -4.74
N THR A 152 -10.34 -21.24 -4.65
CA THR A 152 -11.25 -21.10 -5.80
C THR A 152 -11.21 -19.67 -6.35
N TRP A 153 -11.22 -18.68 -5.47
CA TRP A 153 -11.21 -17.26 -5.82
C TRP A 153 -9.87 -16.81 -6.43
N LEU A 154 -8.75 -17.22 -5.84
CA LEU A 154 -7.42 -17.02 -6.41
C LEU A 154 -7.29 -17.69 -7.77
N SER A 155 -7.82 -18.91 -7.94
CA SER A 155 -7.81 -19.60 -9.24
C SER A 155 -8.68 -18.94 -10.30
N ALA A 156 -9.57 -18.03 -9.91
CA ALA A 156 -10.35 -17.20 -10.82
C ALA A 156 -9.67 -15.85 -11.14
N GLY A 157 -8.42 -15.65 -10.72
CA GLY A 157 -7.65 -14.43 -10.97
C GLY A 157 -7.70 -13.40 -9.84
N GLY A 158 -8.25 -13.77 -8.68
CA GLY A 158 -8.27 -12.91 -7.50
C GLY A 158 -6.87 -12.46 -7.07
N SER A 159 -6.78 -11.24 -6.54
CA SER A 159 -5.53 -10.69 -6.00
C SER A 159 -5.62 -10.43 -4.50
N MET A 160 -4.58 -10.78 -3.74
CA MET A 160 -4.55 -10.45 -2.32
C MET A 160 -3.28 -9.72 -1.93
N TYR A 161 -3.41 -8.81 -0.98
CA TYR A 161 -2.30 -8.21 -0.28
C TYR A 161 -2.25 -8.79 1.12
N TRP A 162 -1.12 -9.36 1.48
CA TRP A 162 -0.93 -10.08 2.72
C TRP A 162 0.26 -9.52 3.49
N MET A 163 0.07 -9.33 4.80
CA MET A 163 1.09 -8.73 5.66
C MET A 163 1.72 -9.78 6.57
N GLY A 164 2.97 -10.13 6.27
CA GLY A 164 3.83 -10.99 7.07
C GLY A 164 3.54 -12.49 6.94
N GLY A 165 4.60 -13.29 6.88
CA GLY A 165 4.52 -14.75 6.96
C GLY A 165 3.87 -15.43 5.76
N ASN A 166 3.69 -16.74 5.88
CA ASN A 166 3.12 -17.57 4.84
C ASN A 166 1.58 -17.47 4.85
N PRO A 167 0.93 -16.95 3.79
CA PRO A 167 -0.52 -16.95 3.70
C PRO A 167 -1.10 -18.33 3.94
N CYS A 168 -2.29 -18.37 4.54
CA CYS A 168 -3.01 -19.61 4.82
C CYS A 168 -2.36 -20.57 5.82
N ARG A 169 -1.15 -20.29 6.34
CA ARG A 169 -0.55 -21.09 7.41
C ARG A 169 -1.43 -21.10 8.65
N TYR A 170 -2.13 -20.00 8.90
CA TYR A 170 -3.06 -19.85 10.00
C TYR A 170 -4.41 -19.36 9.50
N TYR A 171 -5.47 -19.76 10.19
CA TYR A 171 -6.83 -19.28 9.99
C TYR A 171 -7.49 -18.99 11.34
N SER A 172 -8.43 -18.06 11.35
CA SER A 172 -9.12 -17.64 12.56
C SER A 172 -10.48 -18.31 12.66
N THR A 173 -10.83 -18.72 13.87
CA THR A 173 -12.16 -19.20 14.25
C THR A 173 -12.64 -18.37 15.43
N HIS A 174 -13.93 -18.42 15.75
CA HIS A 174 -14.47 -17.84 16.98
C HIS A 174 -13.82 -18.38 18.26
N SER A 175 -13.13 -19.54 18.18
CA SER A 175 -12.47 -20.18 19.32
C SER A 175 -10.99 -19.83 19.46
N GLY A 176 -10.39 -19.22 18.45
CA GLY A 176 -8.95 -18.98 18.40
C GLY A 176 -8.37 -19.07 17.00
N ILE A 177 -7.07 -18.80 16.93
CA ILE A 177 -6.23 -19.07 15.75
C ILE A 177 -5.95 -20.57 15.67
N MET A 178 -6.11 -21.12 14.48
CA MET A 178 -5.82 -22.51 14.16
C MET A 178 -4.71 -22.56 13.12
N GLU A 179 -3.82 -23.53 13.26
CA GLU A 179 -2.77 -23.80 12.28
C GLU A 179 -3.31 -24.74 11.20
N SER A 180 -2.99 -24.44 9.94
CA SER A 180 -3.28 -25.28 8.78
C SER A 180 -2.14 -26.27 8.56
N ASP A 181 -2.47 -27.46 8.04
CA ASP A 181 -1.48 -28.46 7.66
C ASP A 181 -0.60 -27.99 6.48
N HIS A 182 -1.05 -26.97 5.74
CA HIS A 182 -0.34 -26.34 4.63
C HIS A 182 -0.52 -24.82 4.64
N GLY A 183 0.55 -24.09 4.28
CA GLY A 183 0.46 -22.72 3.83
C GLY A 183 0.23 -22.66 2.31
N LEU A 184 0.11 -21.44 1.77
CA LEU A 184 0.01 -21.22 0.33
C LEU A 184 1.35 -21.51 -0.37
N PHE A 185 2.45 -21.32 0.34
CA PHE A 185 3.80 -21.57 -0.14
C PHE A 185 4.56 -22.54 0.79
N ASP A 186 5.74 -22.99 0.37
CA ASP A 186 6.64 -23.77 1.23
C ASP A 186 7.27 -22.85 2.30
N ASP A 187 7.20 -23.24 3.57
CA ASP A 187 7.74 -22.46 4.70
C ASP A 187 9.25 -22.20 4.58
N SER A 188 9.98 -23.05 3.84
CA SER A 188 11.41 -22.86 3.58
C SER A 188 11.74 -21.64 2.70
N LEU A 189 10.74 -21.08 2.02
CA LEU A 189 10.90 -19.86 1.23
C LEU A 189 10.84 -18.58 2.09
N PHE A 190 10.47 -18.68 3.37
CA PHE A 190 10.29 -17.52 4.23
C PHE A 190 11.49 -17.27 5.13
N ASN A 191 11.79 -15.99 5.34
CA ASN A 191 12.77 -15.56 6.31
C ASN A 191 12.23 -15.70 7.74
N THR A 192 12.22 -16.92 8.25
CA THR A 192 11.80 -17.22 9.63
C THR A 192 12.87 -16.84 10.68
N LYS A 193 14.05 -16.40 10.23
CA LYS A 193 15.12 -15.93 11.12
C LYS A 193 14.96 -14.43 11.30
N ARG A 194 14.51 -14.02 12.50
CA ARG A 194 14.52 -12.61 12.89
C ARG A 194 15.93 -12.04 12.71
N SER A 195 16.04 -11.13 11.76
CA SER A 195 17.29 -10.53 11.31
C SER A 195 17.23 -9.05 11.65
N ASP A 196 18.17 -8.56 12.46
CA ASP A 196 18.28 -7.12 12.72
C ASP A 196 18.63 -6.31 11.45
N LYS A 197 18.95 -6.99 10.35
CA LYS A 197 19.24 -6.36 9.05
C LYS A 197 17.98 -6.33 8.20
N GLY A 198 17.52 -5.13 7.89
CA GLY A 198 16.54 -4.89 6.84
C GLY A 198 17.12 -5.03 5.43
N ALA A 199 16.25 -4.91 4.44
CA ALA A 199 16.64 -4.76 3.05
C ALA A 199 17.42 -3.46 2.82
N THR A 200 18.39 -3.51 1.91
CA THR A 200 19.32 -2.40 1.63
C THR A 200 19.38 -2.02 0.16
N GLU A 201 18.95 -2.91 -0.73
CA GLU A 201 18.84 -2.65 -2.16
C GLU A 201 17.41 -2.25 -2.50
N CYS A 202 17.24 -1.58 -3.64
CA CYS A 202 15.97 -1.02 -4.06
C CYS A 202 15.65 -1.52 -5.46
N SER A 203 14.46 -2.09 -5.67
CA SER A 203 14.00 -2.41 -7.01
C SER A 203 13.84 -1.12 -7.84
N PRO A 204 13.84 -1.20 -9.19
CA PRO A 204 13.54 -0.05 -10.02
C PRO A 204 12.21 0.62 -9.63
N ILE A 205 11.15 -0.17 -9.41
CA ILE A 205 9.83 0.34 -9.01
C ILE A 205 9.89 1.03 -7.65
N ALA A 206 10.47 0.37 -6.64
CA ALA A 206 10.62 0.97 -5.31
C ALA A 206 11.40 2.28 -5.36
N SER A 207 12.44 2.38 -6.19
CA SER A 207 13.21 3.61 -6.36
C SER A 207 12.37 4.71 -7.01
N GLU A 208 11.54 4.38 -8.00
CA GLU A 208 10.71 5.37 -8.68
C GLU A 208 9.58 5.90 -7.80
N PHE A 209 8.95 5.04 -7.01
CA PHE A 209 7.89 5.44 -6.07
C PHE A 209 8.43 5.91 -4.72
N GLY A 210 9.73 5.75 -4.46
CA GLY A 210 10.35 6.14 -3.18
C GLY A 210 9.89 5.26 -2.03
N PHE A 211 9.63 3.98 -2.28
CA PHE A 211 9.32 3.02 -1.22
C PHE A 211 10.52 2.96 -0.26
N ALA A 212 10.23 3.02 1.04
CA ALA A 212 11.23 3.00 2.10
C ALA A 212 11.06 1.82 3.06
N TYR A 213 10.04 0.99 2.84
CA TYR A 213 9.76 -0.16 3.67
C TYR A 213 10.83 -1.25 3.48
N SER A 214 11.60 -1.52 4.52
CA SER A 214 12.79 -2.38 4.47
C SER A 214 12.69 -3.64 5.33
N ALA A 215 11.56 -3.89 6.00
CA ALA A 215 11.44 -5.08 6.84
C ALA A 215 11.42 -6.35 5.99
N ILE A 216 12.27 -7.31 6.36
CA ILE A 216 12.41 -8.60 5.66
C ILE A 216 12.21 -9.80 6.58
N ASP A 217 11.85 -9.60 7.84
CA ASP A 217 11.41 -10.69 8.71
C ASP A 217 10.13 -11.29 8.12
N ASP A 218 9.98 -12.62 8.13
CA ASP A 218 8.82 -13.30 7.55
C ASP A 218 8.54 -12.95 6.07
N ALA A 219 9.52 -12.38 5.38
CA ALA A 219 9.45 -12.08 3.97
C ALA A 219 9.75 -13.32 3.12
N ILE A 220 9.25 -13.32 1.89
CA ILE A 220 9.53 -14.41 0.95
C ILE A 220 10.86 -14.20 0.23
N SER A 221 11.51 -15.30 -0.11
CA SER A 221 12.74 -15.32 -0.89
C SER A 221 12.53 -14.70 -2.28
N ILE A 222 13.54 -13.98 -2.78
CA ILE A 222 13.57 -13.44 -4.15
C ILE A 222 13.65 -14.55 -5.21
N ASP A 223 14.07 -15.75 -4.83
CA ASP A 223 14.14 -16.93 -5.71
C ASP A 223 12.83 -17.73 -5.70
N ALA A 224 11.79 -17.26 -4.98
CA ALA A 224 10.51 -17.94 -4.97
C ALA A 224 9.92 -18.03 -6.38
N PRO A 225 9.33 -19.17 -6.78
CA PRO A 225 8.81 -19.36 -8.12
C PRO A 225 7.76 -18.30 -8.49
N ASN A 226 7.90 -17.72 -9.68
CA ASN A 226 7.03 -16.66 -10.21
C ASN A 226 6.96 -15.40 -9.32
N SER A 227 7.94 -15.20 -8.44
CA SER A 227 8.02 -13.98 -7.64
C SER A 227 8.73 -12.86 -8.40
N LYS A 228 8.32 -11.63 -8.11
CA LYS A 228 8.94 -10.39 -8.56
C LYS A 228 9.17 -9.48 -7.37
N VAL A 229 10.34 -8.89 -7.33
CA VAL A 229 10.75 -7.94 -6.30
C VAL A 229 10.18 -6.57 -6.63
N ILE A 230 9.21 -6.10 -5.85
CA ILE A 230 8.64 -4.75 -6.00
C ILE A 230 9.27 -3.79 -4.98
N GLY A 231 9.49 -4.25 -3.75
CA GLY A 231 10.01 -3.41 -2.67
C GLY A 231 11.52 -3.24 -2.64
N LEU A 232 12.02 -3.01 -1.44
CA LEU A 232 13.44 -3.13 -1.13
C LEU A 232 13.78 -4.61 -1.01
N TYR A 233 15.05 -4.97 -1.20
CA TYR A 233 15.50 -6.35 -1.04
C TYR A 233 16.95 -6.42 -0.53
N ASN A 234 17.37 -7.64 -0.21
CA ASN A 234 18.77 -8.02 -0.08
C ASN A 234 19.05 -9.25 -0.94
N ASP A 235 20.23 -9.85 -0.82
CA ASP A 235 20.62 -11.02 -1.60
C ASP A 235 19.66 -12.23 -1.52
N GLU A 236 18.76 -12.30 -0.53
CA GLU A 236 17.93 -13.48 -0.28
C GLU A 236 16.42 -13.19 -0.25
N PHE A 237 15.99 -12.04 0.26
CA PHE A 237 14.59 -11.72 0.58
C PHE A 237 14.19 -10.31 0.15
N SER A 238 12.90 -10.10 -0.14
CA SER A 238 12.33 -8.78 -0.45
C SER A 238 11.31 -8.34 0.57
N SER A 239 11.34 -7.05 0.93
CA SER A 239 10.33 -6.45 1.81
C SER A 239 8.93 -6.41 1.20
N LEU A 240 8.83 -6.55 -0.12
CA LEU A 240 7.58 -6.64 -0.84
C LEU A 240 7.77 -7.41 -2.15
N SER A 241 7.06 -8.53 -2.26
CA SER A 241 7.07 -9.38 -3.45
C SER A 241 5.69 -9.50 -4.06
N GLU A 242 5.59 -9.50 -5.38
CA GLU A 242 4.42 -10.01 -6.11
C GLU A 242 4.68 -11.44 -6.54
N ILE A 243 3.69 -12.31 -6.36
CA ILE A 243 3.77 -13.71 -6.78
C ILE A 243 2.52 -14.05 -7.57
N THR A 244 2.71 -14.43 -8.83
CA THR A 244 1.62 -14.97 -9.65
C THR A 244 1.54 -16.48 -9.44
N LEU A 245 0.42 -16.93 -8.90
CA LEU A 245 0.13 -18.34 -8.72
C LEU A 245 -0.06 -19.01 -10.09
N SER A 246 0.29 -20.29 -10.19
CA SER A 246 0.09 -21.07 -11.42
C SER A 246 -1.39 -21.18 -11.82
N SER A 247 -2.30 -20.96 -10.88
CA SER A 247 -3.74 -20.89 -11.09
C SER A 247 -4.24 -19.54 -11.63
N GLY A 248 -3.38 -18.51 -11.68
CA GLY A 248 -3.67 -17.20 -12.25
C GLY A 248 -3.87 -16.06 -11.24
N GLY A 249 -4.14 -16.36 -9.97
CA GLY A 249 -4.26 -15.35 -8.91
C GLY A 249 -2.92 -14.73 -8.53
N THR A 250 -2.97 -13.55 -7.92
CA THR A 250 -1.77 -12.81 -7.51
C THR A 250 -1.75 -12.58 -6.01
N VAL A 251 -0.58 -12.74 -5.40
CA VAL A 251 -0.36 -12.47 -3.99
C VAL A 251 0.75 -11.45 -3.86
N TYR A 252 0.45 -10.31 -3.25
CA TYR A 252 1.41 -9.30 -2.83
C TYR A 252 1.78 -9.55 -1.37
N LEU A 253 3.00 -10.01 -1.13
CA LEU A 253 3.52 -10.33 0.20
C LEU A 253 4.38 -9.20 0.72
N PHE A 254 3.96 -8.58 1.82
CA PHE A 254 4.81 -7.69 2.57
C PHE A 254 5.59 -8.51 3.59
N GLY A 255 6.91 -8.33 3.59
CA GLY A 255 7.75 -8.72 4.71
C GLY A 255 7.40 -7.92 5.97
N GLY A 256 8.13 -8.21 7.04
CA GLY A 256 7.87 -7.70 8.36
C GLY A 256 6.88 -8.55 9.14
N GLY A 257 7.15 -8.68 10.44
CA GLY A 257 6.23 -9.31 11.34
C GLY A 257 4.93 -8.51 11.52
N PRO A 258 3.86 -9.17 11.99
CA PRO A 258 2.57 -8.61 12.36
C PRO A 258 2.57 -7.26 13.09
N ALA A 259 3.56 -7.04 13.96
CA ALA A 259 3.69 -5.87 14.81
C ALA A 259 4.32 -4.64 14.10
N SER A 260 4.71 -4.78 12.83
CA SER A 260 5.54 -3.81 12.11
C SER A 260 4.74 -2.99 11.09
N ILE A 261 3.52 -2.59 11.44
CA ILE A 261 2.74 -1.64 10.62
C ILE A 261 3.40 -0.27 10.76
N SER A 262 4.11 0.13 9.70
CA SER A 262 4.78 1.41 9.65
C SER A 262 4.09 2.35 8.65
N PHE A 263 4.34 3.65 8.80
CA PHE A 263 3.86 4.64 7.86
C PHE A 263 4.41 4.37 6.45
N GLU A 264 5.68 3.97 6.35
CA GLU A 264 6.35 3.62 5.10
C GLU A 264 5.70 2.40 4.42
N GLN A 265 5.31 1.39 5.19
CA GLN A 265 4.56 0.24 4.67
C GLN A 265 3.22 0.68 4.09
N THR A 266 2.46 1.46 4.86
CA THR A 266 1.11 1.90 4.50
C THR A 266 1.12 2.85 3.30
N SER A 267 2.12 3.74 3.22
CA SER A 267 2.28 4.66 2.08
C SER A 267 2.64 3.91 0.80
N ALA A 268 3.57 2.94 0.86
CA ALA A 268 3.89 2.09 -0.30
C ALA A 268 2.67 1.30 -0.76
N PHE A 269 1.89 0.78 0.19
CA PHE A 269 0.65 0.06 -0.07
C PHE A 269 -0.39 0.92 -0.81
N ALA A 270 -0.60 2.15 -0.34
CA ALA A 270 -1.51 3.10 -0.97
C ALA A 270 -1.07 3.45 -2.40
N ASP A 271 0.21 3.77 -2.59
CA ASP A 271 0.76 4.08 -3.91
C ASP A 271 0.57 2.92 -4.88
N MET A 272 0.82 1.68 -4.45
CA MET A 272 0.63 0.49 -5.27
C MET A 272 -0.82 0.29 -5.70
N LEU A 273 -1.76 0.39 -4.76
CA LEU A 273 -3.16 0.17 -5.05
C LEU A 273 -3.72 1.25 -5.99
N VAL A 274 -3.43 2.52 -5.69
CA VAL A 274 -3.95 3.66 -6.46
C VAL A 274 -3.38 3.66 -7.89
N CYS A 275 -2.10 3.33 -8.04
CA CYS A 275 -1.43 3.34 -9.33
C CYS A 275 -1.50 2.00 -10.07
N GLY A 276 -2.06 0.95 -9.44
CA GLY A 276 -2.08 -0.40 -9.99
C GLY A 276 -0.67 -0.98 -10.23
N VAL A 277 0.30 -0.67 -9.37
CA VAL A 277 1.69 -1.10 -9.56
C VAL A 277 1.80 -2.62 -9.42
N THR A 278 2.38 -3.24 -10.44
CA THR A 278 2.73 -4.66 -10.50
C THR A 278 4.24 -4.81 -10.64
N GLY A 279 4.77 -6.03 -10.52
CA GLY A 279 6.17 -6.32 -10.78
C GLY A 279 6.58 -6.15 -12.25
N ASP A 280 5.62 -6.00 -13.18
CA ASP A 280 5.88 -5.69 -14.58
C ASP A 280 5.78 -4.19 -14.90
N THR A 281 5.31 -3.37 -13.96
CA THR A 281 5.05 -1.96 -14.23
C THR A 281 6.31 -1.23 -14.70
N VAL A 282 6.18 -0.51 -15.81
CA VAL A 282 7.24 0.30 -16.41
C VAL A 282 6.92 1.78 -16.27
N VAL A 283 7.86 2.56 -15.71
CA VAL A 283 7.78 4.02 -15.72
C VAL A 283 8.34 4.54 -17.05
N LYS A 284 7.44 4.92 -17.97
CA LYS A 284 7.79 5.45 -19.30
C LYS A 284 8.37 6.85 -19.24
N GLU A 285 7.77 7.67 -18.39
CA GLU A 285 8.13 9.08 -18.23
C GLU A 285 7.99 9.47 -16.77
N LYS A 286 8.94 10.27 -16.30
CA LYS A 286 8.90 10.90 -14.98
C LYS A 286 9.41 12.31 -15.09
N VAL A 287 8.58 13.26 -14.69
CA VAL A 287 8.92 14.69 -14.76
C VAL A 287 8.70 15.31 -13.40
N TYR A 288 9.72 16.02 -12.93
CA TYR A 288 9.67 16.79 -11.71
C TYR A 288 9.39 18.25 -12.01
N GLY A 289 8.66 18.90 -11.12
CA GLY A 289 8.45 20.33 -11.16
C GLY A 289 8.34 20.94 -9.77
N GLN A 290 8.28 22.27 -9.76
CA GLN A 290 8.03 23.05 -8.56
C GLN A 290 6.88 24.01 -8.82
N LYS A 291 5.89 23.95 -7.94
CA LYS A 291 4.85 24.96 -7.80
C LYS A 291 5.40 26.13 -6.99
N GLY A 292 5.14 27.35 -7.46
CA GLY A 292 5.40 28.56 -6.68
C GLY A 292 4.32 28.81 -5.63
N TYR A 293 4.13 30.07 -5.22
CA TYR A 293 2.96 30.43 -4.42
C TYR A 293 1.70 30.47 -5.29
N GLY A 294 0.58 30.00 -4.74
CA GLY A 294 -0.71 29.93 -5.42
C GLY A 294 -0.87 28.69 -6.31
N ASP A 295 -1.96 28.67 -7.06
CA ASP A 295 -2.37 27.48 -7.80
C ASP A 295 -1.52 27.29 -9.07
N LEU A 296 -1.29 26.03 -9.45
CA LEU A 296 -0.61 25.66 -10.69
C LEU A 296 -1.55 24.85 -11.56
N ARG A 297 -1.71 25.30 -12.81
CA ARG A 297 -2.39 24.56 -13.85
C ARG A 297 -1.47 24.36 -15.04
N SER A 298 -1.35 23.12 -15.50
CA SER A 298 -0.52 22.77 -16.65
C SER A 298 -1.15 21.63 -17.45
N THR A 299 -0.64 21.42 -18.66
CA THR A 299 -1.13 20.38 -19.57
C THR A 299 0.01 19.47 -20.00
N ILE A 300 -0.24 18.17 -19.92
CA ILE A 300 0.63 17.11 -20.41
C ILE A 300 0.09 16.68 -21.78
N HIS A 301 0.93 16.77 -22.80
CA HIS A 301 0.59 16.42 -24.18
C HIS A 301 0.28 14.91 -24.31
N PRO A 302 -0.40 14.48 -25.40
CA PRO A 302 -1.06 13.18 -25.46
C PRO A 302 -0.12 12.03 -25.09
N ILE A 303 -0.58 11.24 -24.12
CA ILE A 303 0.05 9.99 -23.70
C ILE A 303 -0.69 8.84 -24.41
N MET A 304 -0.04 7.69 -24.61
CA MET A 304 -0.66 6.55 -25.28
C MET A 304 -1.85 6.01 -24.48
N SER A 305 -2.88 5.51 -25.19
CA SER A 305 -4.04 4.89 -24.52
C SER A 305 -3.63 3.57 -23.86
N GLY A 306 -4.14 3.33 -22.65
CA GLY A 306 -3.81 2.17 -21.81
C GLY A 306 -2.75 2.46 -20.75
N ASP A 307 -2.05 3.60 -20.82
CA ASP A 307 -1.13 4.04 -19.77
C ASP A 307 -1.91 4.66 -18.60
N LEU A 308 -1.32 4.65 -17.41
CA LEU A 308 -1.81 5.38 -16.25
C LEU A 308 -0.92 6.59 -15.98
N LEU A 309 -1.54 7.76 -15.84
CA LEU A 309 -0.85 8.96 -15.37
C LEU A 309 -1.10 9.09 -13.87
N PHE A 310 -0.01 9.12 -13.11
CA PHE A 310 -0.02 9.41 -11.68
C PHE A 310 0.67 10.76 -11.42
N LEU A 311 -0.05 11.68 -10.78
CA LEU A 311 0.50 12.94 -10.28
C LEU A 311 0.65 12.84 -8.77
N ARG A 312 1.84 13.17 -8.28
CA ARG A 312 2.18 13.23 -6.86
C ARG A 312 2.64 14.64 -6.50
N VAL A 313 2.13 15.17 -5.41
CA VAL A 313 2.49 16.47 -4.85
C VAL A 313 2.97 16.27 -3.42
N GLY A 314 4.09 16.91 -3.09
CA GLY A 314 4.66 16.90 -1.75
C GLY A 314 5.91 16.02 -1.61
N SER A 315 6.05 15.46 -0.41
CA SER A 315 7.16 14.60 -0.02
C SER A 315 6.59 13.26 0.43
N PRO A 316 7.41 12.19 0.55
CA PRO A 316 6.94 10.86 0.96
C PRO A 316 6.09 10.78 2.24
N ASN A 317 6.09 11.84 3.06
CA ASN A 317 5.36 11.93 4.32
C ASN A 317 4.14 12.88 4.28
N THR A 318 3.89 13.54 3.15
CA THR A 318 2.83 14.53 2.92
C THR A 318 2.34 14.42 1.47
N ASP A 319 1.94 13.21 1.07
CA ASP A 319 1.61 12.90 -0.31
C ASP A 319 0.13 13.13 -0.60
N TYR A 320 -0.12 14.06 -1.51
CA TYR A 320 -1.38 14.20 -2.22
C TYR A 320 -1.18 13.70 -3.64
N GLY A 321 -2.20 13.15 -4.25
CA GLY A 321 -2.08 12.67 -5.61
C GLY A 321 -3.40 12.55 -6.34
N ALA A 322 -3.26 12.32 -7.63
CA ALA A 322 -4.38 11.99 -8.50
C ALA A 322 -3.90 10.99 -9.54
N VAL A 323 -4.79 10.09 -9.94
CA VAL A 323 -4.56 9.14 -11.02
C VAL A 323 -5.63 9.28 -12.08
N ILE A 324 -5.24 9.04 -13.33
CA ILE A 324 -6.18 8.93 -14.45
C ILE A 324 -5.67 7.87 -15.43
N LEU A 325 -6.57 6.98 -15.84
CA LEU A 325 -6.32 6.01 -16.91
C LEU A 325 -6.54 6.68 -18.27
N LEU A 326 -5.60 6.49 -19.21
CA LEU A 326 -5.50 7.24 -20.46
C LEU A 326 -6.11 6.56 -21.68
#